data_AF-A0A1G5ECE5-F1
#
_entry.id   AF-A0A1G5ECE5-F1
#
_cell.length_a   1.000
_cell.length_b   1.000
_cell.length_c   1.000
_cell.angle_alpha   90.00
_cell.angle_beta   90.00
_cell.angle_gamma   90.00
#
_symmetry.space_group_name_H-M   'P 1'
#
loop_
_entity.id
_entity.type
_entity.pdbx_description
1 polymer ?
#
loop_
_entity_poly.entity_id
_entity_poly.type
_entity_poly.pdbx_seq_one_letter_code
_entity_poly.pdbx_strand_id
1 'polypeptide(L)'
;MDNHTVSVSIITSLIASIAFWFGFDFIPSRLKYLRIRPRVEKDLDDIRFHLFFFIQIPFLQSVHTASFYQTDIEDKKLQKSDFENALYGKCLSEDRQNDSEHNLLAVGKKLEENANDIDKRIDRIQRYSNYLKTKEILLIKEIGEKIHTYDFVDGLGFKTVNPTISYMSGNFYELYSLYHNFKVICDSYWFLNRNDFQKYNIIVGMLEKRKYISSFIRWMFLGEIYKTLVEVRYYFLKGNMKKVKLKLQKVLRLDKDRQVPLNLFLDYLLNENEVRDILIRSRGEQEVQNWISNADSEKIWKNNFESRNIQNKKYIEEKMKNAPKITEYNLAQLKAVNKLFDGYIK
;
A
#
# COMPACT_ATOMS: atom_id res chain seq x y z
N MET A 1 -22.93 63.75 -24.85
CA MET A 1 -23.06 62.34 -24.45
C MET A 1 -23.23 62.31 -22.95
N ASP A 2 -24.37 61.84 -22.46
CA ASP A 2 -24.64 61.84 -21.02
C ASP A 2 -23.79 60.81 -20.30
N ASN A 3 -23.14 61.21 -19.21
CA ASN A 3 -22.32 60.31 -18.37
C ASN A 3 -23.10 59.07 -17.91
N HIS A 4 -24.43 59.18 -17.84
CA HIS A 4 -25.34 58.09 -17.51
C HIS A 4 -25.39 57.01 -18.59
N THR A 5 -25.44 57.36 -19.88
CA THR A 5 -25.49 56.36 -20.97
C THR A 5 -24.17 55.65 -21.17
N VAL A 6 -23.06 56.36 -20.95
CA VAL A 6 -21.70 55.77 -20.91
C VAL A 6 -21.58 54.78 -19.76
N SER A 7 -22.03 55.14 -18.55
CA SER A 7 -21.96 54.27 -17.37
C SER A 7 -22.81 53.01 -17.53
N VAL A 8 -24.04 53.13 -18.06
CA VAL A 8 -24.91 51.98 -18.34
C VAL A 8 -24.28 51.05 -19.36
N SER A 9 -23.66 51.59 -20.42
CA SER A 9 -22.98 50.78 -21.46
C SER A 9 -21.76 50.03 -20.92
N ILE A 10 -21.00 50.65 -20.02
CA ILE A 10 -19.86 50.00 -19.35
C ILE A 10 -20.36 48.85 -18.46
N ILE A 11 -21.37 49.10 -17.64
CA ILE A 11 -21.93 48.07 -16.74
C ILE A 11 -22.54 46.90 -17.52
N THR A 12 -23.30 47.16 -18.58
CA THR A 12 -23.89 46.09 -19.41
C THR A 12 -22.81 45.28 -20.14
N SER A 13 -21.76 45.93 -20.64
CA SER A 13 -20.61 45.24 -21.25
C SER A 13 -19.87 44.34 -20.25
N LEU A 14 -19.73 44.79 -18.99
CA LEU A 14 -19.10 44.01 -17.93
C LEU A 14 -19.96 42.79 -17.55
N ILE A 15 -21.28 42.98 -17.37
CA ILE A 15 -22.20 41.88 -17.09
C ILE A 15 -22.22 40.88 -18.25
N ALA A 16 -22.25 41.36 -19.49
CA ALA A 16 -22.17 40.50 -20.68
C ALA A 16 -20.86 39.70 -20.67
N SER A 17 -19.71 40.33 -20.41
CA SER A 17 -18.42 39.64 -20.36
C SER A 17 -18.37 38.54 -19.29
N ILE A 18 -18.98 38.77 -18.13
CA ILE A 18 -19.10 37.77 -17.06
C ILE A 18 -19.99 36.60 -17.53
N ALA A 19 -21.12 36.89 -18.17
CA ALA A 19 -22.02 35.87 -18.69
C ALA A 19 -21.36 35.03 -19.80
N PHE A 20 -20.61 35.67 -20.70
CA PHE A 20 -19.83 34.99 -21.73
C PHE A 20 -18.72 34.12 -21.12
N TRP A 21 -17.92 34.66 -20.20
CA TRP A 21 -16.89 33.88 -19.49
C TRP A 21 -17.50 32.68 -18.77
N PHE A 22 -18.64 32.87 -18.10
CA PHE A 22 -19.31 31.78 -17.39
C PHE A 22 -19.80 30.68 -18.36
N GLY A 23 -20.45 31.07 -19.45
CA GLY A 23 -21.02 30.17 -20.46
C GLY A 23 -19.99 29.43 -21.29
N PHE A 24 -18.92 30.12 -21.72
CA PHE A 24 -17.96 29.59 -22.69
C PHE A 24 -16.64 29.11 -22.08
N ASP A 25 -16.22 29.64 -20.94
CA ASP A 25 -14.97 29.22 -20.29
C ASP A 25 -15.24 28.38 -19.04
N PHE A 26 -16.01 28.92 -18.08
CA PHE A 26 -16.17 28.27 -16.78
C PHE A 26 -16.93 26.95 -16.86
N ILE A 27 -18.13 26.93 -17.49
CA ILE A 27 -18.94 25.72 -17.60
C ILE A 27 -18.20 24.62 -18.40
N PRO A 28 -17.67 24.88 -19.61
CA PRO A 28 -16.97 23.85 -20.38
C PRO A 28 -15.70 23.35 -19.68
N SER A 29 -14.95 24.24 -19.02
CA SER A 29 -13.78 23.85 -18.22
C SER A 29 -14.16 22.93 -17.05
N ARG A 30 -15.24 23.24 -16.33
CA ARG A 30 -15.77 22.41 -15.25
C ARG A 30 -16.27 21.06 -15.74
N LEU A 31 -17.02 21.00 -16.84
CA LEU A 31 -17.48 19.74 -17.43
C LEU A 31 -16.30 18.88 -17.90
N LYS A 32 -15.29 19.49 -18.53
CA LYS A 32 -14.07 18.80 -18.94
C LYS A 32 -13.30 18.25 -17.74
N TYR A 33 -13.17 19.04 -16.67
CA TYR A 33 -12.57 18.60 -15.41
C TYR A 33 -13.33 17.40 -14.83
N LEU A 34 -14.65 17.48 -14.70
CA LEU A 34 -15.48 16.39 -14.17
C LEU A 34 -15.41 15.12 -15.02
N ARG A 35 -15.21 15.24 -16.34
CA ARG A 35 -15.06 14.10 -17.24
C ARG A 35 -13.68 13.43 -17.13
N ILE A 36 -12.62 14.22 -17.00
CA ILE A 36 -11.23 13.71 -16.98
C ILE A 36 -10.83 13.23 -15.58
N ARG A 37 -11.32 13.92 -14.54
CA ARG A 37 -10.94 13.66 -13.16
C ARG A 37 -11.09 12.20 -12.72
N PRO A 38 -12.17 11.46 -13.05
CA PRO A 38 -12.30 10.06 -12.67
C PRO A 38 -11.21 9.15 -13.28
N ARG A 39 -10.69 9.49 -14.46
CA ARG A 39 -9.56 8.77 -15.07
C ARG A 39 -8.26 9.05 -14.31
N VAL A 40 -8.03 10.32 -13.96
CA VAL A 40 -6.88 10.73 -13.14
C VAL A 40 -6.93 10.05 -11.77
N GLU A 41 -8.10 9.97 -11.13
CA GLU A 41 -8.29 9.29 -9.85
C GLU A 41 -8.00 7.79 -9.93
N LYS A 42 -8.36 7.14 -11.05
CA LYS A 42 -7.98 5.74 -11.31
C LYS A 42 -6.47 5.59 -11.45
N ASP A 43 -5.82 6.48 -12.20
CA ASP A 43 -4.36 6.46 -12.38
C ASP A 43 -3.62 6.69 -11.05
N LEU A 44 -4.15 7.54 -10.16
CA LEU A 44 -3.63 7.71 -8.79
C LEU A 44 -3.79 6.44 -7.95
N ASP A 45 -4.94 5.76 -8.07
CA ASP A 45 -5.16 4.50 -7.36
C ASP A 45 -4.24 3.38 -7.88
N ASP A 46 -3.95 3.36 -9.18
CA ASP A 46 -2.96 2.46 -9.76
C ASP A 46 -1.56 2.71 -9.16
N ILE A 47 -1.11 3.98 -9.07
CA ILE A 47 0.17 4.33 -8.42
C ILE A 47 0.18 3.84 -6.97
N ARG A 48 -0.91 4.05 -6.23
CA ARG A 48 -1.05 3.61 -4.83
C ARG A 48 -0.89 2.09 -4.72
N PHE A 49 -1.50 1.36 -5.65
CA PHE A 49 -1.46 -0.10 -5.68
C PHE A 49 -0.06 -0.65 -5.97
N HIS A 50 0.68 -0.03 -6.91
CA HIS A 50 2.06 -0.41 -7.18
C HIS A 50 3.00 -0.03 -6.03
N LEU A 51 2.78 1.11 -5.40
CA LEU A 51 3.52 1.50 -4.19
C LEU A 51 3.29 0.51 -3.04
N PHE A 52 2.06 0.00 -2.88
CA PHE A 52 1.77 -1.07 -1.91
C PHE A 52 2.63 -2.32 -2.18
N PHE A 53 2.71 -2.77 -3.43
CA PHE A 53 3.55 -3.92 -3.77
C PHE A 53 5.02 -3.66 -3.54
N PHE A 54 5.50 -2.45 -3.84
CA PHE A 54 6.87 -2.06 -3.54
C PHE A 54 7.18 -2.18 -2.04
N ILE A 55 6.29 -1.65 -1.19
CA ILE A 55 6.40 -1.73 0.28
C ILE A 55 6.29 -3.17 0.80
N GLN A 56 5.57 -4.04 0.10
CA GLN A 56 5.39 -5.44 0.49
C GLN A 56 6.66 -6.28 0.27
N ILE A 57 7.56 -5.87 -0.63
CA ILE A 57 8.73 -6.69 -1.04
C ILE A 57 9.61 -7.16 0.13
N PRO A 58 9.99 -6.31 1.11
CA PRO A 58 10.76 -6.77 2.28
C PRO A 58 10.08 -7.91 3.05
N PHE A 59 8.74 -7.95 3.05
CA PHE A 59 7.93 -8.94 3.77
C PHE A 59 7.56 -10.17 2.93
N LEU A 60 8.09 -10.31 1.72
CA LEU A 60 7.88 -11.50 0.91
C LEU A 60 8.65 -12.69 1.49
N GLN A 61 7.98 -13.84 1.54
CA GLN A 61 8.62 -15.11 1.89
C GLN A 61 9.23 -15.79 0.67
N SER A 62 8.55 -15.67 -0.48
CA SER A 62 9.02 -16.11 -1.79
C SER A 62 8.66 -15.07 -2.84
N VAL A 63 9.30 -15.13 -4.00
CA VAL A 63 9.00 -14.23 -5.14
C VAL A 63 7.57 -14.41 -5.65
N HIS A 64 7.02 -15.63 -5.54
CA HIS A 64 5.76 -16.04 -6.15
C HIS A 64 4.57 -16.05 -5.18
N THR A 65 4.77 -15.77 -3.89
CA THR A 65 3.69 -15.76 -2.90
C THR A 65 3.35 -14.34 -2.44
N ALA A 66 2.09 -14.14 -2.05
CA ALA A 66 1.69 -12.94 -1.33
C ALA A 66 2.36 -12.89 0.05
N SER A 67 2.50 -11.69 0.61
CA SER A 67 3.02 -11.52 1.96
C SER A 67 1.90 -11.70 2.97
N PHE A 68 2.19 -12.37 4.08
CA PHE A 68 1.29 -12.44 5.23
C PHE A 68 1.16 -11.11 6.00
N TYR A 69 1.89 -10.07 5.58
CA TYR A 69 1.85 -8.74 6.18
C TYR A 69 0.94 -7.76 5.43
N GLN A 70 0.19 -8.20 4.42
CA GLN A 70 -0.68 -7.31 3.63
C GLN A 70 -1.65 -6.50 4.51
N THR A 71 -2.33 -7.15 5.45
CA THR A 71 -3.24 -6.49 6.39
C THR A 71 -2.51 -5.50 7.29
N ASP A 72 -1.31 -5.84 7.77
CA ASP A 72 -0.52 -4.95 8.63
C ASP A 72 0.01 -3.73 7.87
N ILE A 73 0.36 -3.91 6.59
CA ILE A 73 0.71 -2.81 5.68
C ILE A 73 -0.52 -1.93 5.47
N GLU A 74 -1.67 -2.51 5.14
CA GLU A 74 -2.92 -1.80 4.85
C GLU A 74 -3.48 -1.00 6.03
N ASP A 75 -3.30 -1.48 7.26
CA ASP A 75 -3.86 -0.93 8.50
C ASP A 75 -2.94 0.04 9.24
N LYS A 76 -1.76 0.34 8.68
CA LYS A 76 -0.75 1.20 9.34
C LYS A 76 -0.23 0.63 10.67
N LYS A 77 -0.04 -0.70 10.77
CA LYS A 77 0.41 -1.37 12.01
C LYS A 77 1.92 -1.55 12.12
N LEU A 78 2.65 -1.45 11.00
CA LEU A 78 4.09 -1.70 10.95
C LEU A 78 4.90 -0.54 11.53
N GLN A 79 5.96 -0.88 12.24
CA GLN A 79 6.96 0.02 12.77
C GLN A 79 8.26 -0.08 11.97
N LYS A 80 9.17 0.89 12.15
CA LYS A 80 10.47 0.89 11.48
C LYS A 80 11.29 -0.38 11.77
N SER A 81 11.19 -0.90 12.99
CA SER A 81 11.84 -2.17 13.39
C SER A 81 11.36 -3.36 12.58
N ASP A 82 10.08 -3.38 12.15
CA ASP A 82 9.52 -4.47 11.37
C ASP A 82 10.13 -4.50 9.96
N PHE A 83 10.33 -3.33 9.36
CA PHE A 83 11.07 -3.20 8.10
C PHE A 83 12.52 -3.61 8.24
N GLU A 84 13.20 -3.21 9.32
CA GLU A 84 14.57 -3.62 9.59
C GLU A 84 14.67 -5.15 9.70
N ASN A 85 13.80 -5.77 10.51
CA ASN A 85 13.70 -7.21 10.66
C ASN A 85 13.41 -7.90 9.33
N ALA A 86 12.48 -7.39 8.52
CA ALA A 86 12.12 -7.97 7.23
C ALA A 86 13.30 -7.99 6.24
N LEU A 87 14.15 -6.97 6.25
CA LEU A 87 15.30 -6.82 5.36
C LEU A 87 16.45 -7.78 5.67
N TYR A 88 16.62 -8.26 6.92
CA TYR A 88 17.65 -9.28 7.24
C TYR A 88 17.41 -10.63 6.54
N GLY A 89 16.19 -10.86 6.03
CA GLY A 89 15.87 -12.03 5.22
C GLY A 89 16.06 -11.83 3.71
N LYS A 90 16.69 -10.72 3.28
CA LYS A 90 16.71 -10.27 1.89
C LYS A 90 18.12 -10.00 1.38
N CYS A 91 18.32 -10.16 0.08
CA CYS A 91 19.48 -9.69 -0.65
C CYS A 91 19.04 -8.92 -1.91
N LEU A 92 19.86 -7.96 -2.36
CA LEU A 92 19.56 -7.22 -3.59
C LEU A 92 19.93 -8.03 -4.85
N SER A 93 21.02 -8.80 -4.77
CA SER A 93 21.56 -9.57 -5.90
C SER A 93 21.23 -11.07 -5.79
N GLU A 94 20.96 -11.69 -6.94
CA GLU A 94 20.78 -13.14 -7.08
C GLU A 94 22.10 -13.89 -6.80
N ASP A 95 23.25 -13.32 -7.17
CA ASP A 95 24.56 -13.95 -6.93
C ASP A 95 24.85 -14.15 -5.44
N ARG A 96 24.34 -13.24 -4.59
CA ARG A 96 24.49 -13.30 -3.13
C ARG A 96 23.56 -14.32 -2.47
N GLN A 97 22.62 -14.90 -3.21
CA GLN A 97 21.71 -15.92 -2.68
C GLN A 97 22.45 -17.23 -2.37
N ASN A 98 23.50 -17.54 -3.14
CA ASN A 98 24.27 -18.78 -3.02
C ASN A 98 25.45 -18.68 -2.04
N ASP A 99 25.95 -17.47 -1.77
CA ASP A 99 27.08 -17.22 -0.87
C ASP A 99 26.68 -17.22 0.62
N SER A 100 25.39 -17.12 0.92
CA SER A 100 24.87 -17.17 2.29
C SER A 100 24.45 -18.58 2.67
N GLU A 101 24.98 -19.10 3.78
CA GLU A 101 24.52 -20.35 4.44
C GLU A 101 23.04 -20.30 4.87
N HIS A 102 22.37 -19.17 4.69
CA HIS A 102 20.96 -18.95 5.01
C HIS A 102 20.19 -18.58 3.75
N ASN A 103 18.96 -19.09 3.64
CA ASN A 103 18.04 -18.87 2.52
C ASN A 103 17.58 -17.40 2.44
N LEU A 104 18.45 -16.51 1.97
CA LEU A 104 18.11 -15.13 1.63
C LEU A 104 17.26 -15.10 0.36
N LEU A 105 16.32 -14.17 0.29
CA LEU A 105 15.52 -13.96 -0.90
C LEU A 105 16.06 -12.76 -1.69
N ALA A 106 16.47 -13.00 -2.94
CA ALA A 106 16.83 -11.94 -3.86
C ALA A 106 15.61 -11.09 -4.24
N VAL A 107 15.71 -9.78 -4.05
CA VAL A 107 14.59 -8.85 -4.28
C VAL A 107 14.95 -7.61 -5.10
N GLY A 108 16.22 -7.37 -5.44
CA GLY A 108 16.66 -6.16 -6.17
C GLY A 108 15.94 -6.00 -7.51
N LYS A 109 15.93 -7.05 -8.34
CA LYS A 109 15.19 -7.05 -9.61
C LYS A 109 13.70 -6.73 -9.44
N LYS A 110 13.05 -7.31 -8.42
CA LYS A 110 11.62 -7.06 -8.15
C LYS A 110 11.37 -5.63 -7.66
N LEU A 111 12.31 -5.04 -6.91
CA LEU A 111 12.25 -3.64 -6.50
C LEU A 111 12.38 -2.72 -7.72
N GLU A 112 13.35 -2.99 -8.58
CA GLU A 112 13.59 -2.24 -9.82
C GLU A 112 12.39 -2.31 -10.77
N GLU A 113 11.84 -3.51 -10.99
CA GLU A 113 10.65 -3.70 -11.82
C GLU A 113 9.46 -2.89 -11.30
N ASN A 114 9.19 -2.93 -9.98
CA ASN A 114 8.10 -2.15 -9.38
C ASN A 114 8.39 -0.64 -9.40
N ALA A 115 9.63 -0.21 -9.18
CA ALA A 115 10.04 1.20 -9.25
C ALA A 115 9.77 1.76 -10.66
N ASN A 116 10.26 1.07 -11.69
CA ASN A 116 10.04 1.42 -13.09
C ASN A 116 8.54 1.48 -13.45
N ASP A 117 7.74 0.57 -12.88
CA ASP A 117 6.30 0.54 -13.09
C ASP A 117 5.57 1.69 -12.41
N ILE A 118 6.06 2.15 -11.26
CA ILE A 118 5.58 3.37 -10.61
C ILE A 118 5.94 4.59 -11.46
N ASP A 119 7.20 4.71 -11.92
CA ASP A 119 7.65 5.84 -12.75
C ASP A 119 6.83 6.00 -14.02
N LYS A 120 6.61 4.91 -14.78
CA LYS A 120 5.77 4.94 -15.99
C LYS A 120 4.37 5.50 -15.71
N ARG A 121 3.82 5.23 -14.52
CA ARG A 121 2.50 5.72 -14.10
C ARG A 121 2.56 7.17 -13.62
N ILE A 122 3.63 7.57 -12.94
CA ILE A 122 3.91 8.96 -12.60
C ILE A 122 4.03 9.81 -13.88
N ASP A 123 4.78 9.37 -14.88
CA ASP A 123 4.93 10.08 -16.15
C ASP A 123 3.60 10.19 -16.90
N ARG A 124 2.79 9.12 -16.88
CA ARG A 124 1.45 9.12 -17.47
C ARG A 124 0.57 10.17 -16.81
N ILE A 125 0.61 10.28 -15.48
CA ILE A 125 -0.28 11.19 -14.75
C ILE A 125 0.18 12.64 -14.81
N GLN A 126 1.47 12.91 -14.95
CA GLN A 126 2.01 14.25 -15.16
C GLN A 126 1.43 14.92 -16.43
N ARG A 127 1.07 14.14 -17.45
CA ARG A 127 0.36 14.65 -18.65
C ARG A 127 -1.02 15.24 -18.33
N TYR A 128 -1.58 14.92 -17.17
CA TYR A 128 -2.84 15.42 -16.65
C TYR A 128 -2.65 16.40 -15.48
N SER A 129 -1.49 17.06 -15.37
CA SER A 129 -1.14 17.98 -14.28
C SER A 129 -2.21 19.05 -14.00
N ASN A 130 -2.84 19.60 -15.05
CA ASN A 130 -3.94 20.58 -14.95
C ASN A 130 -5.20 20.04 -14.24
N TYR A 131 -5.32 18.73 -14.06
CA TYR A 131 -6.44 18.04 -13.40
C TYR A 131 -6.06 17.45 -12.04
N LEU A 132 -4.81 17.62 -11.61
CA LEU A 132 -4.32 17.21 -10.30
C LEU A 132 -4.44 18.35 -9.29
N LYS A 133 -4.64 17.99 -8.03
CA LYS A 133 -4.55 18.94 -6.92
C LYS A 133 -3.09 19.09 -6.50
N THR A 134 -2.72 20.25 -5.96
CA THR A 134 -1.35 20.52 -5.47
C THR A 134 -0.86 19.46 -4.50
N LYS A 135 -1.70 19.01 -3.56
CA LYS A 135 -1.35 17.96 -2.58
C LYS A 135 -1.03 16.62 -3.25
N GLU A 136 -1.72 16.28 -4.35
CA GLU A 136 -1.48 15.05 -5.10
C GLU A 136 -0.14 15.13 -5.83
N ILE A 137 0.15 16.27 -6.47
CA ILE A 137 1.41 16.51 -7.18
C ILE A 137 2.60 16.40 -6.22
N LEU A 138 2.53 17.06 -5.06
CA LEU A 138 3.62 17.05 -4.08
C LEU A 138 3.92 15.64 -3.58
N LEU A 139 2.88 14.87 -3.22
CA LEU A 139 3.06 13.49 -2.74
C LEU A 139 3.62 12.57 -3.82
N ILE A 140 3.15 12.67 -5.06
CA ILE A 140 3.66 11.85 -6.16
C ILE A 140 5.15 12.13 -6.41
N LYS A 141 5.54 13.40 -6.36
CA LYS A 141 6.94 13.80 -6.52
C LYS A 141 7.81 13.25 -5.39
N GLU A 142 7.36 13.37 -4.15
CA GLU A 142 8.07 12.86 -2.97
C GLU A 142 8.20 11.32 -3.02
N ILE A 143 7.15 10.61 -3.45
CA ILE A 143 7.17 9.17 -3.68
C ILE A 143 8.22 8.80 -4.75
N GLY A 144 8.21 9.49 -5.90
CA GLY A 144 9.17 9.24 -6.98
C GLY A 144 10.62 9.43 -6.54
N GLU A 145 10.91 10.53 -5.82
CA GLU A 145 12.25 10.79 -5.27
C GLU A 145 12.68 9.70 -4.28
N LYS A 146 11.77 9.25 -3.40
CA LYS A 146 12.09 8.26 -2.37
C LYS A 146 12.30 6.85 -2.89
N ILE A 147 11.59 6.45 -3.95
CA ILE A 147 11.76 5.14 -4.59
C ILE A 147 13.20 4.98 -5.13
N HIS A 148 13.77 6.04 -5.69
CA HIS A 148 15.12 6.06 -6.27
C HIS A 148 16.23 6.42 -5.30
N THR A 149 15.98 6.37 -3.98
CA THR A 149 17.03 6.61 -2.96
C THR A 149 18.14 5.56 -3.03
N TYR A 150 17.86 4.37 -3.58
CA TYR A 150 18.80 3.26 -3.71
C TYR A 150 18.90 2.82 -5.16
N ASP A 151 20.12 2.50 -5.57
CA ASP A 151 20.33 1.69 -6.75
C ASP A 151 20.09 0.21 -6.39
N PHE A 152 19.18 -0.43 -7.13
CA PHE A 152 18.75 -1.81 -6.89
C PHE A 152 19.55 -2.82 -7.73
N VAL A 153 20.38 -2.34 -8.67
CA VAL A 153 21.19 -3.14 -9.59
C VAL A 153 22.65 -3.05 -9.19
N ASP A 154 23.36 -4.18 -9.27
CA ASP A 154 24.78 -4.28 -8.92
C ASP A 154 25.67 -3.33 -9.73
N GLY A 155 25.92 -2.14 -9.17
CA GLY A 155 27.06 -1.32 -9.51
C GLY A 155 28.33 -1.94 -8.93
N LEU A 156 29.06 -2.70 -9.77
CA LEU A 156 30.49 -3.01 -9.65
C LEU A 156 31.01 -3.29 -8.22
N GLY A 157 30.88 -4.52 -7.71
CA GLY A 157 31.85 -5.13 -6.77
C GLY A 157 32.20 -4.39 -5.46
N PHE A 158 31.51 -3.33 -5.06
CA PHE A 158 31.84 -2.58 -3.86
C PHE A 158 31.25 -3.25 -2.62
N LYS A 159 32.13 -3.88 -1.82
CA LYS A 159 31.86 -4.30 -0.45
C LYS A 159 31.91 -3.08 0.46
N THR A 160 30.77 -2.42 0.65
CA THR A 160 30.66 -1.46 1.73
C THR A 160 30.56 -2.17 3.07
N VAL A 161 31.45 -1.80 3.99
CA VAL A 161 31.71 -2.48 5.28
C VAL A 161 30.56 -2.38 6.29
N ASN A 162 29.66 -1.40 6.15
CA ASN A 162 28.30 -1.41 6.74
C ASN A 162 27.50 -0.20 6.23
N PRO A 163 26.60 -0.33 5.22
CA PRO A 163 25.66 0.76 5.01
C PRO A 163 24.17 0.41 4.98
N THR A 164 23.65 -0.71 4.52
CA THR A 164 22.32 -0.55 3.85
C THR A 164 21.06 -0.83 4.66
N ILE A 165 21.02 -1.73 5.66
CA ILE A 165 19.71 -2.16 6.24
C ILE A 165 19.02 -1.07 7.08
N SER A 166 19.74 -0.36 7.97
CA SER A 166 19.13 0.66 8.83
C SER A 166 18.67 1.90 8.06
N TYR A 167 19.45 2.29 7.04
CA TYR A 167 19.08 3.37 6.14
C TYR A 167 17.91 2.92 5.24
N MET A 168 17.94 1.68 4.73
CA MET A 168 16.91 1.15 3.83
C MET A 168 15.59 0.91 4.57
N SER A 169 15.64 0.45 5.82
CA SER A 169 14.46 0.35 6.69
C SER A 169 13.86 1.72 6.97
N GLY A 170 14.70 2.75 7.14
CA GLY A 170 14.28 4.15 7.20
C GLY A 170 13.52 4.58 5.95
N ASN A 171 14.10 4.38 4.76
CA ASN A 171 13.47 4.76 3.50
C ASN A 171 12.15 4.01 3.26
N PHE A 172 12.10 2.69 3.50
CA PHE A 172 10.86 1.93 3.39
C PHE A 172 9.79 2.40 4.37
N TYR A 173 10.16 2.75 5.60
CA TYR A 173 9.23 3.27 6.58
C TYR A 173 8.69 4.67 6.21
N GLU A 174 9.52 5.51 5.60
CA GLU A 174 9.09 6.78 5.03
C GLU A 174 8.14 6.58 3.84
N LEU A 175 8.50 5.72 2.88
CA LEU A 175 7.62 5.31 1.78
C LEU A 175 6.30 4.73 2.28
N TYR A 176 6.33 3.94 3.35
CA TYR A 176 5.14 3.43 4.03
C TYR A 176 4.25 4.54 4.58
N SER A 177 4.85 5.56 5.18
CA SER A 177 4.12 6.74 5.65
C SER A 177 3.50 7.54 4.50
N LEU A 178 4.24 7.72 3.40
CA LEU A 178 3.76 8.36 2.18
C LEU A 178 2.62 7.57 1.53
N TYR A 179 2.72 6.24 1.49
CA TYR A 179 1.66 5.36 1.01
C TYR A 179 0.36 5.57 1.79
N HIS A 180 0.42 5.67 3.12
CA HIS A 180 -0.78 5.92 3.92
C HIS A 180 -1.37 7.31 3.70
N ASN A 181 -0.53 8.33 3.55
CA ASN A 181 -0.97 9.68 3.19
C ASN A 181 -1.67 9.67 1.82
N PHE A 182 -1.10 8.95 0.86
CA PHE A 182 -1.64 8.81 -0.48
C PHE A 182 -2.94 7.99 -0.49
N LYS A 183 -3.02 6.90 0.28
CA LYS A 183 -4.23 6.09 0.49
C LYS A 183 -5.39 6.93 1.01
N VAL A 184 -5.15 7.81 1.99
CA VAL A 184 -6.20 8.71 2.52
C VAL A 184 -6.77 9.63 1.42
N ILE A 185 -5.92 10.14 0.53
CA ILE A 185 -6.37 10.96 -0.59
C ILE A 185 -7.18 10.09 -1.57
N CYS A 186 -6.66 8.93 -1.96
CA CYS A 186 -7.36 8.02 -2.86
C CYS A 186 -8.73 7.62 -2.28
N ASP A 187 -8.83 7.22 -1.02
CA ASP A 187 -10.09 6.81 -0.36
C ASP A 187 -11.11 7.95 -0.22
N SER A 188 -10.67 9.21 -0.38
CA SER A 188 -11.54 10.38 -0.39
C SER A 188 -12.29 10.55 -1.72
N TYR A 189 -11.81 9.96 -2.81
CA TYR A 189 -12.41 10.07 -4.15
C TYR A 189 -13.80 9.46 -4.23
N TRP A 190 -14.57 9.89 -5.23
CA TRP A 190 -15.96 9.47 -5.38
C TRP A 190 -16.05 8.03 -5.93
N PHE A 191 -17.00 7.24 -5.42
CA PHE A 191 -17.09 5.79 -5.64
C PHE A 191 -17.61 5.33 -7.00
N LEU A 192 -17.95 6.25 -7.91
CA LEU A 192 -18.75 5.94 -9.10
C LEU A 192 -18.07 4.90 -10.01
N ASN A 193 -16.73 4.84 -10.01
CA ASN A 193 -15.94 3.91 -10.82
C ASN A 193 -15.25 2.79 -10.03
N ARG A 194 -15.53 2.64 -8.74
CA ARG A 194 -14.91 1.60 -7.89
C ARG A 194 -15.72 0.31 -7.93
N ASN A 195 -15.05 -0.83 -7.84
CA ASN A 195 -15.75 -2.10 -7.65
C ASN A 195 -16.33 -2.19 -6.23
N ASP A 196 -17.31 -3.07 -6.01
CA ASP A 196 -17.99 -3.17 -4.72
C ASP A 196 -17.08 -3.66 -3.57
N PHE A 197 -16.04 -4.44 -3.90
CA PHE A 197 -15.02 -4.86 -2.94
C PHE A 197 -14.20 -3.68 -2.40
N GLN A 198 -13.72 -2.80 -3.27
CA GLN A 198 -12.99 -1.58 -2.90
C GLN A 198 -13.88 -0.66 -2.06
N LYS A 199 -15.15 -0.49 -2.47
CA LYS A 199 -16.14 0.27 -1.70
C LYS A 199 -16.30 -0.31 -0.29
N TYR A 200 -16.43 -1.63 -0.18
CA TYR A 200 -16.54 -2.35 1.08
C TYR A 200 -15.33 -2.08 2.00
N ASN A 201 -14.10 -2.26 1.52
CA ASN A 201 -12.88 -2.07 2.32
C ASN A 201 -12.78 -0.64 2.87
N ILE A 202 -13.12 0.36 2.05
CA ILE A 202 -13.12 1.77 2.47
C ILE A 202 -14.15 2.02 3.56
N ILE A 203 -15.35 1.48 3.42
CA ILE A 203 -16.43 1.65 4.39
C ILE A 203 -16.07 0.98 5.73
N VAL A 204 -15.50 -0.23 5.68
CA VAL A 204 -15.01 -0.95 6.87
C VAL A 204 -13.92 -0.15 7.58
N GLY A 205 -12.90 0.33 6.86
CA GLY A 205 -11.85 1.17 7.45
C GLY A 205 -12.39 2.47 8.06
N MET A 206 -13.47 3.04 7.51
CA MET A 206 -14.17 4.17 8.12
C MET A 206 -14.93 3.78 9.40
N LEU A 207 -15.56 2.61 9.43
CA LEU A 207 -16.27 2.10 10.61
C LEU A 207 -15.32 1.85 11.78
N GLU A 208 -14.15 1.28 11.52
CA GLU A 208 -13.10 1.04 12.52
C GLU A 208 -12.57 2.35 13.10
N LYS A 209 -12.45 3.39 12.27
CA LYS A 209 -12.14 4.77 12.68
C LYS A 209 -13.33 5.51 13.30
N ARG A 210 -14.44 4.82 13.59
CA ARG A 210 -15.68 5.36 14.19
C ARG A 210 -16.36 6.47 13.38
N LYS A 211 -16.11 6.56 12.07
CA LYS A 211 -16.72 7.55 11.17
C LYS A 211 -18.08 7.08 10.62
N TYR A 212 -19.03 6.83 11.52
CA TYR A 212 -20.30 6.14 11.18
C TYR A 212 -21.18 6.86 10.15
N ILE A 213 -21.30 8.19 10.22
CA ILE A 213 -22.17 8.98 9.32
C ILE A 213 -21.67 8.88 7.87
N SER A 214 -20.37 9.10 7.65
CA SER A 214 -19.78 8.97 6.31
C SER A 214 -19.86 7.55 5.79
N SER A 215 -19.67 6.53 6.66
CA SER A 215 -19.85 5.13 6.27
C SER A 215 -21.27 4.83 5.83
N PHE A 216 -22.27 5.38 6.53
CA PHE A 216 -23.68 5.15 6.22
C PHE A 216 -24.10 5.71 4.86
N ILE A 217 -23.68 6.94 4.52
CA ILE A 217 -23.97 7.54 3.21
C ILE A 217 -23.37 6.69 2.08
N ARG A 218 -22.13 6.22 2.28
CA ARG A 218 -21.39 5.42 1.29
C ARG A 218 -21.95 4.00 1.16
N TRP A 219 -22.46 3.42 2.25
CA TRP A 219 -23.10 2.12 2.31
C TRP A 219 -24.32 2.00 1.38
N MET A 220 -25.05 3.10 1.14
CA MET A 220 -26.22 3.10 0.25
C MET A 220 -25.90 2.68 -1.19
N PHE A 221 -24.64 2.85 -1.64
CA PHE A 221 -24.18 2.59 -3.01
C PHE A 221 -23.52 1.21 -3.21
N LEU A 222 -23.58 0.32 -2.20
CA LEU A 222 -23.08 -1.05 -2.28
C LEU A 222 -24.16 -2.02 -2.82
N GLY A 223 -23.73 -3.11 -3.47
CA GLY A 223 -24.57 -4.29 -3.70
C GLY A 223 -25.04 -4.97 -2.41
N GLU A 224 -26.10 -5.78 -2.48
CA GLU A 224 -26.79 -6.30 -1.29
C GLU A 224 -25.90 -7.17 -0.37
N ILE A 225 -25.04 -8.00 -0.95
CA ILE A 225 -24.12 -8.86 -0.19
C ILE A 225 -23.15 -8.00 0.62
N TYR A 226 -22.48 -7.04 -0.04
CA TYR A 226 -21.53 -6.14 0.62
C TYR A 226 -22.21 -5.22 1.64
N LYS A 227 -23.43 -4.76 1.39
CA LYS A 227 -24.23 -4.02 2.38
C LYS A 227 -24.40 -4.84 3.64
N THR A 228 -24.77 -6.11 3.49
CA THR A 228 -25.00 -7.01 4.63
C THR A 228 -23.69 -7.33 5.35
N LEU A 229 -22.57 -7.53 4.63
CA LEU A 229 -21.25 -7.71 5.22
C LEU A 229 -20.81 -6.48 6.05
N VAL A 230 -21.05 -5.26 5.56
CA VAL A 230 -20.79 -4.02 6.32
C VAL A 230 -21.63 -3.98 7.59
N GLU A 231 -22.90 -4.39 7.55
CA GLU A 231 -23.75 -4.45 8.74
C GLU A 231 -23.23 -5.48 9.76
N VAL A 232 -22.76 -6.65 9.30
CA VAL A 232 -22.13 -7.66 10.17
C VAL A 232 -20.93 -7.05 10.89
N ARG A 233 -20.03 -6.36 10.17
CA ARG A 233 -18.86 -5.68 10.77
C ARG A 233 -19.28 -4.58 11.73
N TYR A 234 -20.26 -3.75 11.37
CA TYR A 234 -20.78 -2.68 12.21
C TYR A 234 -21.32 -3.20 13.55
N TYR A 235 -22.16 -4.25 13.52
CA TYR A 235 -22.74 -4.81 14.75
C TYR A 235 -21.71 -5.54 15.60
N PHE A 236 -20.71 -6.18 14.98
CA PHE A 236 -19.59 -6.78 15.68
C PHE A 236 -18.78 -5.73 16.44
N LEU A 237 -18.42 -4.62 15.80
CA LEU A 237 -17.70 -3.51 16.45
C LEU A 237 -18.51 -2.84 17.58
N LYS A 238 -19.84 -3.02 17.60
CA LYS A 238 -20.73 -2.56 18.68
C LYS A 238 -20.98 -3.62 19.76
N GLY A 239 -20.43 -4.82 19.65
CA GLY A 239 -20.63 -5.93 20.57
C GLY A 239 -22.03 -6.56 20.51
N ASN A 240 -22.83 -6.30 19.47
CA ASN A 240 -24.19 -6.83 19.36
C ASN A 240 -24.23 -8.17 18.60
N MET A 241 -23.84 -9.24 19.30
CA MET A 241 -23.72 -10.57 18.69
C MET A 241 -25.06 -11.13 18.19
N LYS A 242 -26.19 -10.80 18.81
CA LYS A 242 -27.53 -11.22 18.32
C LYS A 242 -27.77 -10.72 16.88
N LYS A 243 -27.45 -9.46 16.60
CA LYS A 243 -27.59 -8.88 15.26
C LYS A 243 -26.53 -9.39 14.28
N VAL A 244 -25.30 -9.61 14.75
CA VAL A 244 -24.22 -10.24 13.95
C VAL A 244 -24.71 -11.59 13.39
N LYS A 245 -25.23 -12.47 14.25
CA LYS A 245 -25.73 -13.79 13.86
C LYS A 245 -26.82 -13.71 12.79
N LEU A 246 -27.83 -12.86 13.01
CA LEU A 246 -28.93 -12.67 12.07
C LEU A 246 -28.45 -12.18 10.70
N LYS A 247 -27.54 -11.20 10.68
CA LYS A 247 -27.00 -10.65 9.43
C LYS A 247 -26.04 -11.61 8.75
N LEU A 248 -25.24 -12.36 9.50
CA LEU A 248 -24.36 -13.39 8.97
C LEU A 248 -25.16 -14.50 8.27
N GLN A 249 -26.23 -14.99 8.90
CA GLN A 249 -27.12 -15.96 8.26
C GLN A 249 -27.73 -15.42 6.95
N LYS A 250 -28.04 -14.12 6.90
CA LYS A 250 -28.49 -13.48 5.66
C LYS A 250 -27.39 -13.51 4.58
N VAL A 251 -26.15 -13.15 4.92
CA VAL A 251 -24.99 -13.22 3.99
C VAL A 251 -24.84 -14.64 3.43
N LEU A 252 -24.82 -15.64 4.30
CA LEU A 252 -24.62 -17.04 3.90
C LEU A 252 -25.73 -17.58 2.99
N ARG A 253 -26.96 -17.06 3.13
CA ARG A 253 -28.08 -17.38 2.23
C ARG A 253 -27.96 -16.71 0.87
N LEU A 254 -27.39 -15.51 0.81
CA LEU A 254 -27.24 -14.72 -0.42
C LEU A 254 -26.06 -15.21 -1.28
N ASP A 255 -25.00 -15.70 -0.65
CA ASP A 255 -23.79 -16.15 -1.35
C ASP A 255 -23.65 -17.67 -1.31
N LYS A 256 -24.49 -18.41 -2.04
CA LYS A 256 -24.53 -19.88 -1.94
C LYS A 256 -23.27 -20.56 -2.52
N ASP A 257 -22.62 -19.95 -3.51
CA ASP A 257 -21.68 -20.67 -4.39
C ASP A 257 -20.20 -20.25 -4.28
N ARG A 258 -19.83 -19.27 -3.44
CA ARG A 258 -18.45 -18.77 -3.37
C ARG A 258 -17.79 -19.01 -2.01
N GLN A 259 -16.96 -20.06 -1.91
CA GLN A 259 -16.16 -20.36 -0.72
C GLN A 259 -15.04 -19.33 -0.48
N VAL A 260 -14.29 -18.97 -1.52
CA VAL A 260 -13.03 -18.20 -1.42
C VAL A 260 -13.18 -16.73 -0.96
N PRO A 261 -14.27 -15.97 -1.27
CA PRO A 261 -14.36 -14.57 -0.87
C PRO A 261 -14.72 -14.36 0.60
N LEU A 262 -15.44 -15.28 1.24
CA LEU A 262 -15.99 -15.06 2.58
C LEU A 262 -14.91 -15.02 3.67
N ASN A 263 -13.82 -15.76 3.46
CA ASN A 263 -12.69 -15.80 4.38
C ASN A 263 -12.14 -14.40 4.64
N LEU A 264 -11.87 -13.67 3.55
CA LEU A 264 -11.38 -12.29 3.57
C LEU A 264 -12.27 -11.32 4.35
N PHE A 265 -13.58 -11.60 4.47
CA PHE A 265 -14.53 -10.71 5.12
C PHE A 265 -14.85 -11.08 6.55
N LEU A 266 -14.59 -12.32 6.97
CA LEU A 266 -15.16 -12.89 8.19
C LEU A 266 -14.12 -13.51 9.13
N ASP A 267 -12.83 -13.46 8.79
CA ASP A 267 -11.73 -14.01 9.62
C ASP A 267 -11.83 -13.56 11.09
N TYR A 268 -12.20 -12.31 11.32
CA TYR A 268 -12.33 -11.75 12.68
C TYR A 268 -13.42 -12.41 13.53
N LEU A 269 -14.39 -13.08 12.91
CA LEU A 269 -15.45 -13.82 13.59
C LEU A 269 -15.06 -15.26 13.90
N LEU A 270 -13.96 -15.76 13.34
CA LEU A 270 -13.53 -17.13 13.58
C LEU A 270 -13.17 -17.39 15.02
N ASN A 271 -12.95 -16.39 15.87
CA ASN A 271 -12.67 -16.63 17.29
C ASN A 271 -13.95 -16.86 18.13
N GLU A 272 -15.13 -16.62 17.57
CA GLU A 272 -16.40 -16.72 18.28
C GLU A 272 -17.03 -18.11 18.06
N ASN A 273 -17.08 -18.94 19.11
CA ASN A 273 -17.62 -20.32 19.03
C ASN A 273 -19.03 -20.36 18.43
N GLU A 274 -19.90 -19.44 18.86
CA GLU A 274 -21.28 -19.38 18.37
C GLU A 274 -21.38 -19.01 16.88
N VAL A 275 -20.38 -18.30 16.34
CA VAL A 275 -20.31 -17.98 14.91
C VAL A 275 -19.73 -19.15 14.13
N ARG A 276 -18.73 -19.86 14.67
CA ARG A 276 -18.23 -21.11 14.09
C ARG A 276 -19.37 -22.10 13.88
N ASP A 277 -20.25 -22.28 14.88
CA ASP A 277 -21.38 -23.20 14.76
C ASP A 277 -22.35 -22.83 13.63
N ILE A 278 -22.54 -21.53 13.36
CA ILE A 278 -23.38 -21.04 12.26
C ILE A 278 -22.71 -21.33 10.92
N LEU A 279 -21.40 -21.09 10.83
CA LEU A 279 -20.62 -21.38 9.64
C LEU A 279 -20.62 -22.89 9.35
N ILE A 280 -20.35 -23.73 10.35
CA ILE A 280 -20.34 -25.19 10.23
C ILE A 280 -21.70 -25.71 9.76
N ARG A 281 -22.80 -25.22 10.35
CA ARG A 281 -24.16 -25.62 9.94
C ARG A 281 -24.49 -25.21 8.50
N SER A 282 -23.93 -24.11 8.02
CA SER A 282 -24.23 -23.59 6.69
C SER A 282 -23.32 -24.13 5.59
N ARG A 283 -22.08 -24.51 5.92
CA ARG A 283 -21.01 -24.85 4.95
C ARG A 283 -20.44 -26.25 5.13
N GLY A 284 -20.72 -26.90 6.25
CA GLY A 284 -20.10 -28.15 6.64
C GLY A 284 -18.83 -27.94 7.46
N GLU A 285 -18.54 -28.94 8.28
CA GLU A 285 -17.42 -28.91 9.22
C GLU A 285 -16.06 -28.88 8.50
N GLN A 286 -15.90 -29.70 7.46
CA GLN A 286 -14.65 -29.80 6.72
C GLN A 286 -14.21 -28.46 6.11
N GLU A 287 -15.15 -27.68 5.56
CA GLU A 287 -14.85 -26.37 4.97
C GLU A 287 -14.37 -25.38 6.03
N VAL A 288 -15.07 -25.31 7.16
CA VAL A 288 -14.71 -24.40 8.25
C VAL A 288 -13.38 -24.80 8.89
N GLN A 289 -13.11 -26.10 9.03
CA GLN A 289 -11.82 -26.57 9.52
C GLN A 289 -10.67 -26.25 8.56
N ASN A 290 -10.88 -26.37 7.25
CA ASN A 290 -9.89 -25.95 6.25
C ASN A 290 -9.60 -24.45 6.33
N TRP A 291 -10.62 -23.63 6.64
CA TRP A 291 -10.43 -22.20 6.80
C TRP A 291 -9.66 -21.87 8.08
N ILE A 292 -10.00 -22.48 9.21
CA ILE A 292 -9.27 -22.32 10.47
C ILE A 292 -7.81 -22.76 10.30
N SER A 293 -7.58 -23.93 9.68
CA SER A 293 -6.22 -24.44 9.46
C SER A 293 -5.41 -23.54 8.54
N ASN A 294 -6.03 -22.93 7.52
CA ASN A 294 -5.38 -21.91 6.69
C ASN A 294 -4.98 -20.70 7.53
N ALA A 295 -5.89 -20.12 8.31
CA ALA A 295 -5.60 -18.95 9.16
C ALA A 295 -4.48 -19.25 10.19
N ASP A 296 -4.51 -20.42 10.80
CA ASP A 296 -3.45 -20.88 11.72
C ASP A 296 -2.12 -21.08 10.98
N SER A 297 -2.14 -21.61 9.76
CA SER A 297 -0.94 -21.77 8.94
C SER A 297 -0.33 -20.41 8.61
N GLU A 298 -1.11 -19.38 8.26
CA GLU A 298 -0.60 -18.03 7.99
C GLU A 298 0.14 -17.46 9.20
N LYS A 299 -0.40 -17.68 10.41
CA LYS A 299 0.23 -17.28 11.67
C LYS A 299 1.55 -18.02 11.90
N ILE A 300 1.59 -19.33 11.65
CA ILE A 300 2.80 -20.13 11.75
C ILE A 300 3.86 -19.63 10.74
N TRP A 301 3.46 -19.40 9.49
CA TRP A 301 4.34 -18.87 8.45
C TRP A 301 4.91 -17.51 8.83
N LYS A 302 4.08 -16.62 9.39
CA LYS A 302 4.53 -15.31 9.88
C LYS A 302 5.58 -15.45 10.98
N ASN A 303 5.34 -16.29 11.98
CA ASN A 303 6.28 -16.55 13.07
C ASN A 303 7.60 -17.17 12.57
N ASN A 304 7.52 -18.08 11.60
CA ASN A 304 8.70 -18.69 10.98
C ASN A 304 9.53 -17.66 10.22
N PHE A 305 8.88 -16.75 9.50
CA PHE A 305 9.55 -15.64 8.81
C PHE A 305 10.30 -14.73 9.79
N GLU A 306 9.64 -14.33 10.88
CA GLU A 306 10.26 -13.50 11.94
C GLU A 306 11.45 -14.23 12.58
N SER A 307 11.26 -15.49 12.94
CA SER A 307 12.30 -16.31 13.58
C SER A 307 13.54 -16.47 12.69
N ARG A 308 13.34 -16.75 11.40
CA ARG A 308 14.42 -16.83 10.41
C ARG A 308 15.18 -15.51 10.30
N ASN A 309 14.47 -14.39 10.24
CA ASN A 309 15.12 -13.09 10.10
C ASN A 309 15.89 -12.68 11.37
N ILE A 310 15.41 -13.07 12.55
CA ILE A 310 16.14 -12.90 13.82
C ILE A 310 17.45 -13.73 13.81
N GLN A 311 17.40 -14.97 13.30
CA GLN A 311 18.61 -15.80 13.15
C GLN A 311 19.60 -15.14 12.18
N ASN A 312 19.14 -14.68 11.02
CA ASN A 312 19.98 -13.96 10.05
C ASN A 312 20.60 -12.70 10.66
N LYS A 313 19.84 -11.93 11.45
CA LYS A 313 20.34 -10.75 12.15
C LYS A 313 21.50 -11.11 13.08
N LYS A 314 21.33 -12.12 13.95
CA LYS A 314 22.38 -12.59 14.87
C LYS A 314 23.64 -13.02 14.11
N TYR A 315 23.47 -13.79 13.04
CA TYR A 315 24.58 -14.26 12.21
C TYR A 315 25.36 -13.10 11.56
N ILE A 316 24.64 -12.12 11.00
CA ILE A 316 25.25 -10.93 10.41
C ILE A 316 26.01 -10.15 11.48
N GLU A 317 25.42 -9.92 12.66
CA GLU A 317 26.07 -9.25 13.78
C GLU A 317 27.35 -9.98 14.24
N GLU A 318 27.34 -11.31 14.29
CA GLU A 318 28.51 -12.13 14.61
C GLU A 318 29.60 -12.01 13.54
N LYS A 319 29.24 -12.12 12.25
CA LYS A 319 30.18 -11.90 11.13
C LYS A 319 30.80 -10.51 11.17
N MET A 320 30.02 -9.49 11.51
CA MET A 320 30.52 -8.12 11.62
C MET A 320 31.45 -7.93 12.82
N LYS A 321 31.18 -8.58 13.97
CA LYS A 321 32.10 -8.56 15.12
C LYS A 321 33.44 -9.22 14.81
N ASN A 322 33.41 -10.27 13.99
CA ASN A 322 34.58 -11.03 13.56
C ASN A 322 35.23 -10.46 12.29
N ALA A 323 34.72 -9.36 11.74
CA ALA A 323 35.31 -8.73 10.57
C ALA A 323 36.65 -8.07 10.93
N PRO A 324 37.71 -8.27 10.12
CA PRO A 324 39.02 -7.70 10.40
C PRO A 324 38.93 -6.17 10.47
N LYS A 325 39.50 -5.58 11.52
CA LYS A 325 39.55 -4.12 11.65
C LYS A 325 40.50 -3.55 10.62
N ILE A 326 40.28 -2.30 10.17
CA ILE A 326 41.19 -1.59 9.25
C ILE A 326 42.65 -1.64 9.74
N THR A 327 42.84 -1.61 11.05
CA THR A 327 44.15 -1.71 11.75
C THR A 327 44.83 -3.08 11.65
N GLU A 328 44.11 -4.12 11.26
CA GLU A 328 44.58 -5.51 11.15
C GLU A 328 44.92 -5.88 9.69
N TYR A 329 44.61 -5.00 8.73
CA TYR A 329 44.99 -5.22 7.33
C TYR A 329 46.48 -4.95 7.13
N ASN A 330 47.14 -5.84 6.38
CA ASN A 330 48.53 -5.62 5.99
C ASN A 330 48.64 -4.51 4.92
N LEU A 331 49.85 -4.02 4.71
CA LEU A 331 50.16 -2.91 3.79
C LEU A 331 49.71 -3.17 2.33
N ALA A 332 49.66 -4.44 1.91
CA ALA A 332 49.17 -4.83 0.58
C ALA A 332 47.65 -4.77 0.48
N GLN A 333 46.94 -5.18 1.53
CA GLN A 333 45.49 -5.08 1.61
C GLN A 333 45.03 -3.61 1.75
N LEU A 334 45.74 -2.79 2.53
CA LEU A 334 45.48 -1.35 2.61
C LEU A 334 45.69 -0.66 1.26
N LYS A 335 46.72 -1.05 0.49
CA LYS A 335 46.90 -0.57 -0.89
C LYS A 335 45.78 -1.00 -1.82
N ALA A 336 45.24 -2.22 -1.70
CA ALA A 336 44.11 -2.67 -2.49
C ALA A 336 42.81 -1.92 -2.15
N VAL A 337 42.59 -1.65 -0.86
CA VAL A 337 41.45 -0.83 -0.39
C VAL A 337 41.60 0.62 -0.87
N ASN A 338 42.76 1.25 -0.70
CA ASN A 338 42.97 2.63 -1.14
C ASN A 338 42.86 2.79 -2.66
N LYS A 339 43.35 1.81 -3.44
CA LYS A 339 43.20 1.80 -4.90
C LYS A 339 41.74 1.75 -5.36
N LEU A 340 40.82 1.25 -4.52
CA LEU A 340 39.38 1.29 -4.79
C LEU A 340 38.77 2.68 -4.55
N PHE A 341 39.39 3.52 -3.70
CA PHE A 341 38.88 4.87 -3.34
C PHE A 341 39.60 6.01 -4.07
N ASP A 342 40.82 5.82 -4.58
CA ASP A 342 41.59 6.82 -5.32
C ASP A 342 40.90 7.31 -6.63
N GLY A 343 39.88 6.59 -7.12
CA GLY A 343 39.07 7.01 -8.27
C GLY A 343 37.94 8.00 -7.95
N TYR A 344 37.63 8.24 -6.67
CA TYR A 344 36.49 9.05 -6.22
C TYR A 344 36.86 10.39 -5.59
N ILE A 345 38.15 10.65 -5.36
CA ILE A 345 38.66 11.97 -4.97
C ILE A 345 39.30 12.61 -6.20
N LYS A 346 38.46 13.17 -7.08
CA LYS A 346 38.86 14.17 -8.07
C LYS A 346 37.85 15.29 -8.12
#